data_AF-A0A2Y9ABX2-F1
#
_entry.id   AF-A0A2Y9ABX2-F1
#
_cell.length_a   1.000
_cell.length_b   1.000
_cell.length_c   1.000
_cell.angle_alpha   90.00
_cell.angle_beta   90.00
_cell.angle_gamma   90.00
#
_symmetry.space_group_name_H-M   'P 1'
#
loop_
_entity.id
_entity.type
_entity.pdbx_description
1 polymer ?
#
loop_
_entity_poly.entity_id
_entity_poly.type
_entity_poly.pdbx_seq_one_letter_code
_entity_poly.pdbx_strand_id
1 'polypeptide(L)' 'MRPDLIVRDVGLPEFDGFEVCRHMRGRGEAVPIHFLTARDDAVDRIVGLALSADD' A
#
# COMPACT_ATOMS: atom_id res chain seq x y z
N MET A 1 -13.66 -2.77 -15.73
CA MET A 1 -12.20 -2.59 -15.87
C MET A 1 -11.58 -2.92 -14.53
N ARG A 2 -10.60 -3.82 -14.45
CA ARG A 2 -9.80 -4.04 -13.24
C ARG A 2 -8.44 -3.40 -13.50
N PRO A 3 -7.90 -2.58 -12.59
CA PRO A 3 -6.56 -2.03 -12.75
C PRO A 3 -5.52 -3.15 -12.69
N ASP A 4 -4.42 -3.01 -13.43
CA ASP A 4 -3.30 -3.95 -13.37
C ASP A 4 -2.30 -3.58 -12.24
N LEU A 5 -2.38 -2.34 -11.74
CA LEU A 5 -1.53 -1.81 -10.67
C LEU A 5 -2.22 -0.63 -9.96
N ILE A 6 -2.03 -0.52 -8.65
CA ILE A 6 -2.38 0.66 -7.86
C ILE A 6 -1.11 1.32 -7.31
N VAL A 7 -0.99 2.63 -7.49
CA VAL A 7 0.05 3.45 -6.84
C VAL A 7 -0.61 4.28 -5.75
N ARG A 8 -0.13 4.17 -4.51
CA ARG A 8 -0.75 4.83 -3.35
C ARG A 8 0.27 5.61 -2.53
N ASP A 9 -0.07 6.85 -2.18
CA ASP A 9 0.74 7.67 -1.28
C ASP A 9 0.46 7.33 0.18
N VAL A 10 1.52 7.08 0.96
CA VAL A 10 1.45 6.78 2.41
C VAL A 10 1.24 8.06 3.22
N GLY A 11 1.62 9.22 2.69
CA GLY A 11 1.48 10.52 3.33
C GLY A 11 0.09 11.15 3.23
N LEU A 12 -0.90 10.44 2.66
CA LEU A 12 -2.26 10.95 2.52
C LEU A 12 -2.88 11.23 3.90
N PRO A 13 -3.35 12.47 4.16
CA PRO A 13 -3.78 12.89 5.49
C PRO A 13 -5.11 12.26 5.95
N GLU A 14 -5.91 11.72 5.03
CA GLU A 14 -7.28 11.28 5.33
C GLU A 14 -7.42 9.77 5.61
N PHE A 15 -6.45 8.94 5.20
CA PHE A 15 -6.56 7.48 5.33
C PHE A 15 -5.20 6.84 5.56
N ASP A 16 -5.16 5.88 6.48
CA ASP A 16 -4.05 4.93 6.57
C ASP A 16 -4.03 4.10 5.28
N GLY A 17 -3.01 4.31 4.45
CA GLY A 17 -2.83 3.60 3.19
C GLY A 17 -2.82 2.08 3.34
N PHE A 18 -2.50 1.57 4.54
CA PHE A 18 -2.50 0.15 4.87
C PHE A 18 -3.90 -0.41 5.13
N GLU A 19 -4.85 0.38 5.64
CA GLU A 19 -6.24 -0.06 5.82
C GLU A 19 -6.93 -0.34 4.48
N VAL A 20 -6.64 0.48 3.47
CA VAL A 20 -7.15 0.29 2.11
C VAL A 20 -6.67 -1.05 1.53
N CYS A 21 -5.38 -1.36 1.68
CA CYS A 21 -4.83 -2.66 1.27
C CYS A 21 -5.50 -3.82 1.98
N ARG A 22 -5.69 -3.74 3.31
CA ARG A 22 -6.37 -4.81 4.07
C ARG A 22 -7.81 -5.02 3.60
N HIS A 23 -8.56 -3.95 3.35
CA HIS A 23 -9.94 -4.07 2.88
C HIS A 23 -10.03 -4.70 1.48
N MET A 24 -9.15 -4.29 0.56
CA MET A 24 -9.08 -4.87 -0.78
C MET A 24 -8.71 -6.36 -0.75
N ARG A 25 -7.72 -6.74 0.05
CA ARG A 25 -7.33 -8.15 0.23
C ARG A 25 -8.45 -8.97 0.87
N GLY A 26 -9.19 -8.41 1.84
CA GLY A 26 -10.39 -9.03 2.42
C GLY A 26 -11.53 -9.27 1.43
N ARG A 27 -11.53 -8.56 0.29
CA ARG A 27 -12.47 -8.74 -0.82
C ARG A 27 -11.96 -9.72 -1.89
N GLY A 28 -10.78 -10.32 -1.70
CA GLY A 28 -10.14 -11.21 -2.67
C GLY A 28 -9.47 -10.47 -3.83
N GLU A 29 -9.23 -9.16 -3.71
CA GLU A 29 -8.57 -8.39 -4.75
C GLU A 29 -7.05 -8.56 -4.66
N ALA A 30 -6.46 -9.28 -5.61
CA ALA A 30 -5.02 -9.56 -5.70
C ALA A 30 -4.26 -8.55 -6.58
N VAL A 31 -4.76 -7.34 -6.73
CA VAL A 31 -4.06 -6.30 -7.51
C VAL A 31 -2.77 -5.89 -6.78
N PRO A 32 -1.62 -5.77 -7.48
CA PRO A 32 -0.40 -5.23 -6.90
C PRO A 32 -0.59 -3.79 -6.43
N ILE A 33 -0.05 -3.46 -5.25
CA ILE A 33 -0.12 -2.11 -4.68
C ILE A 33 1.29 -1.62 -4.39
N HIS A 34 1.71 -0.56 -5.07
CA HIS A 34 2.97 0.13 -4.81
C HIS A 34 2.72 1.37 -3.96
N PHE A 35 3.33 1.38 -2.77
CA PHE A 35 3.36 2.56 -1.92
C PHE A 35 4.45 3.53 -2.39
N LEU A 36 4.08 4.78 -2.66
CA LEU A 36 4.98 5.86 -3.04
C LEU A 36 4.91 6.95 -1.98
N THR A 37 5.94 7.11 -1.16
CA THR A 37 5.98 8.15 -0.13
C THR A 37 7.11 9.14 -0.39
N ALA A 38 6.87 10.42 -0.12
CA ALA A 38 7.92 11.44 -0.06
C ALA A 38 8.54 11.56 1.35
N ARG A 39 8.06 10.78 2.33
CA ARG A 39 8.61 10.73 3.69
C ARG A 39 9.84 9.84 3.71
N ASP A 40 10.97 10.41 4.12
CA ASP A 40 12.29 9.76 4.14
C ASP A 40 12.56 8.99 5.45
N ASP A 41 11.51 8.72 6.24
CA ASP A 41 11.65 8.12 7.56
C ASP A 41 11.82 6.59 7.45
N ALA A 42 12.93 6.08 7.99
CA ALA A 42 13.39 4.70 7.77
C ALA A 42 12.39 3.62 8.23
N VAL A 43 11.50 3.96 9.17
CA VAL A 43 10.45 3.07 9.69
C VAL A 43 9.39 2.77 8.64
N ASP A 44 8.95 3.78 7.88
CA ASP A 44 7.90 3.64 6.86
C ASP A 44 8.37 2.75 5.70
N ARG A 45 9.66 2.80 5.38
CA ARG A 45 10.28 1.93 4.36
C ARG A 45 10.29 0.46 4.78
N ILE A 46 10.62 0.17 6.05
CA ILE A 46 10.67 -1.21 6.56
C ILE A 46 9.26 -1.81 6.61
N VAL A 47 8.28 -1.04 7.08
CA VAL A 47 6.87 -1.46 7.11
C VAL A 47 6.32 -1.67 5.70
N GLY A 48 6.56 -0.72 4.79
CA GLY A 48 6.15 -0.85 3.39
C GLY A 48 6.79 -2.05 2.69
N LEU A 49 8.06 -2.35 2.96
CA LEU A 49 8.76 -3.49 2.40
C LEU A 49 8.24 -4.83 2.97
N ALA A 50 8.04 -4.92 4.29
CA ALA A 50 7.51 -6.14 4.91
C ALA A 50 6.10 -6.48 4.41
N LEU A 51 5.27 -5.48 4.13
CA LEU A 51 3.93 -5.67 3.58
C LEU A 51 3.91 -5.94 2.07
N SER A 52 4.97 -5.56 1.35
CA SER A 52 5.11 -5.78 -0.10
C SER A 52 5.87 -7.06 -0.44
N ALA A 53 6.59 -7.65 0.51
CA ALA A 53 7.41 -8.85 0.32
C ALA A 53 6.66 -10.16 0.63
N ASP A 54 5.40 -10.08 1.07
CA ASP A 54 4.53 -11.23 1.33
C ASP A 54 3.68 -11.61 0.09
N ASP A 55 3.96 -10.98 -1.07
CA ASP A 55 3.44 -11.30 -2.41
C ASP A 55 4.61 -11.55 -3.39
#